data_AF-A0A292YLG3-F1
#
_entry.id   AF-A0A292YLG3-F1
#
_cell.length_a   1.000
_cell.length_b   1.000
_cell.length_c   1.000
_cell.angle_alpha   90.00
_cell.angle_beta   90.00
_cell.angle_gamma   90.00
#
_symmetry.space_group_name_H-M   'P 1'
#
loop_
_entity.id
_entity.type
_entity.pdbx_description
1 polymer ?
#
loop_
_entity_poly.entity_id
_entity_poly.type
_entity_poly.pdbx_seq_one_letter_code
_entity_poly.pdbx_strand_id
1 'polypeptide(L)'
;MSDERKDKDGLSRRQFLTYALGGTGAFMAAAIGAPLIPLTIDPLTKAGKANYVEVGKESDFSTDLPRKVEFTVNKKDGWYEADVKMSAWIIKQEDGKWLAMSSICTHLGCQVNGSVDESGKSIPPKDGEWFFKCPCHDSKFTKYGVPNPGAPATRPLDAFDVKVEGGKILLGPIRERKA
;
A
#
# COMPACT_ATOMS: atom_id res chain seq x y z
N MET A 1 -60.86 25.50 54.86
CA MET A 1 -61.07 24.91 53.54
C MET A 1 -60.03 25.52 52.60
N SER A 2 -58.74 25.23 52.81
CA SER A 2 -57.98 24.16 52.15
C SER A 2 -57.90 24.33 50.62
N ASP A 3 -56.82 24.96 50.13
CA ASP A 3 -56.09 24.43 48.97
C ASP A 3 -54.69 25.07 48.84
N GLU A 4 -53.77 24.77 49.76
CA GLU A 4 -52.32 24.91 49.52
C GLU A 4 -51.86 23.72 48.67
N ARG A 5 -51.97 23.84 47.34
CA ARG A 5 -51.35 22.88 46.43
C ARG A 5 -49.86 23.19 46.30
N LYS A 6 -49.11 22.51 47.17
CA LYS A 6 -47.66 22.31 47.15
C LYS A 6 -47.17 22.06 45.71
N ASP A 7 -46.53 23.06 45.09
CA ASP A 7 -45.83 22.88 43.82
C ASP A 7 -44.74 21.82 44.03
N LYS A 8 -44.96 20.65 43.43
CA LYS A 8 -43.99 19.56 43.45
C LYS A 8 -42.88 19.96 42.48
N ASP A 9 -41.62 19.91 42.93
CA ASP A 9 -40.43 20.02 42.11
C ASP A 9 -40.48 19.03 40.93
N GLY A 10 -41.08 19.45 39.83
CA GLY A 10 -41.42 18.62 38.69
C GLY A 10 -41.11 19.36 37.40
N LEU A 11 -40.67 18.60 36.40
CA LEU A 11 -40.33 19.16 35.09
C LEU A 11 -41.54 19.87 34.47
N SER A 12 -41.35 21.10 34.00
CA SER A 12 -42.39 21.79 33.25
C SER A 12 -42.71 21.04 31.96
N ARG A 13 -43.95 21.16 31.45
CA ARG A 13 -44.37 20.51 30.19
C ARG A 13 -43.42 20.83 29.02
N ARG A 14 -42.91 22.07 28.97
CA ARG A 14 -41.93 22.50 27.96
C ARG A 14 -40.59 21.79 28.17
N GLN A 15 -40.08 21.72 29.39
CA GLN A 15 -38.82 21.00 29.69
C GLN A 15 -38.94 19.50 29.40
N PHE A 16 -40.07 18.87 29.76
CA PHE A 16 -40.34 17.48 29.42
C PHE A 16 -40.31 17.25 27.90
N LEU A 17 -41.01 18.09 27.12
CA LEU A 17 -41.01 18.00 25.66
C LEU A 17 -39.62 18.25 25.06
N THR A 18 -38.85 19.21 25.57
CA THR A 18 -37.49 19.50 25.11
C THR A 18 -36.56 18.31 25.36
N TYR A 19 -36.62 17.67 26.53
CA TYR A 19 -35.80 16.50 26.83
C TYR A 19 -36.23 15.26 26.06
N ALA A 20 -37.54 15.05 25.87
CA ALA A 20 -38.04 13.93 25.06
C ALA A 20 -37.59 14.06 23.59
N LEU A 21 -37.76 15.25 23.00
CA LEU A 21 -37.33 15.51 21.62
C LEU A 21 -35.80 15.49 21.48
N GLY A 22 -35.08 16.14 22.39
CA GLY A 22 -33.62 16.18 22.38
C GLY A 22 -32.99 14.80 22.62
N GLY A 23 -33.53 14.03 23.56
CA GLY A 23 -33.07 12.67 23.86
C GLY A 23 -33.33 11.71 22.71
N THR A 24 -34.50 11.79 22.08
CA THR A 24 -34.82 10.97 20.89
C THR A 24 -33.93 11.36 19.70
N GLY A 25 -33.71 12.66 19.49
CA GLY A 25 -32.79 13.16 18.46
C GLY A 25 -31.35 12.69 18.66
N ALA A 26 -30.85 12.78 19.90
CA ALA A 26 -29.52 12.30 20.26
C ALA A 26 -29.38 10.79 20.07
N PHE A 27 -30.40 10.00 20.42
CA PHE A 27 -30.41 8.56 20.21
C PHE A 27 -30.34 8.20 18.72
N MET A 28 -31.15 8.85 17.87
CA MET A 28 -31.11 8.63 16.42
C MET A 28 -29.76 9.04 15.82
N ALA A 29 -29.21 10.18 16.26
CA ALA A 29 -27.90 10.63 15.81
C ALA A 29 -26.78 9.66 16.23
N ALA A 30 -26.83 9.13 17.45
CA ALA A 30 -25.89 8.12 17.92
C ALA A 30 -26.04 6.80 17.17
N ALA A 31 -27.26 6.36 16.88
CA ALA A 31 -27.52 5.12 16.14
C ALA A 31 -26.94 5.17 14.71
N ILE A 32 -27.02 6.34 14.05
CA ILE A 32 -26.43 6.56 12.71
C ILE A 32 -24.92 6.81 12.80
N GLY A 33 -24.46 7.56 13.80
CA GLY A 33 -23.05 7.90 13.96
C GLY A 33 -22.17 6.71 14.39
N ALA A 34 -22.72 5.82 15.22
CA ALA A 34 -22.01 4.66 15.75
C ALA A 34 -21.36 3.76 14.67
N PRO A 35 -22.02 3.40 13.54
CA PRO A 35 -21.36 2.65 12.47
C PRO A 35 -20.43 3.48 11.58
N LEU A 36 -20.66 4.79 11.45
CA LEU A 36 -19.85 5.67 10.58
C LEU A 36 -18.46 5.97 11.17
N ILE A 37 -18.36 6.03 12.51
CA ILE A 37 -17.09 6.33 13.19
C ILE A 37 -16.05 5.21 12.96
N PRO A 38 -16.34 3.92 13.24
CA PRO A 38 -15.41 2.84 12.92
C PRO A 38 -15.14 2.76 11.43
N LEU A 39 -16.12 2.99 10.56
CA LEU A 39 -15.92 2.94 9.11
C LEU A 39 -14.84 3.91 8.62
N THR A 40 -14.79 5.12 9.19
CA THR A 40 -13.81 6.14 8.82
C THR A 40 -12.46 5.95 9.50
N ILE A 41 -12.41 5.31 10.67
CA ILE A 41 -11.18 5.10 11.46
C ILE A 41 -10.51 3.75 11.17
N ASP A 42 -11.25 2.72 10.77
CA ASP A 42 -10.75 1.35 10.53
C ASP A 42 -9.52 1.32 9.59
N PRO A 43 -9.47 2.09 8.47
CA PRO A 43 -8.31 2.11 7.59
C PRO A 43 -7.01 2.54 8.30
N LEU A 44 -7.10 3.44 9.28
CA LEU A 44 -5.94 3.94 10.03
C LEU A 44 -5.40 2.88 11.00
N THR A 45 -6.28 2.07 11.60
CA THR A 45 -5.87 1.08 12.61
C THR A 45 -5.30 -0.21 12.02
N LYS A 46 -5.68 -0.55 10.77
CA LYS A 46 -5.28 -1.80 10.10
C LYS A 46 -4.10 -1.65 9.14
N ALA A 47 -3.62 -0.45 8.87
CA ALA A 47 -2.51 -0.17 7.95
C ALA A 47 -1.12 -0.72 8.39
N GLY A 48 -1.04 -1.52 9.47
CA GLY A 48 0.23 -1.78 10.18
C GLY A 48 0.78 -3.22 10.16
N LYS A 49 0.17 -4.20 9.50
CA LYS A 49 0.73 -5.57 9.46
C LYS A 49 1.55 -5.80 8.19
N ALA A 50 2.86 -5.62 8.31
CA ALA A 50 3.82 -5.95 7.26
C ALA A 50 3.92 -7.47 7.10
N ASN A 51 3.29 -7.99 6.05
CA ASN A 51 3.42 -9.40 5.67
C ASN A 51 4.68 -9.54 4.80
N TYR A 52 5.65 -10.30 5.29
CA TYR A 52 6.85 -10.66 4.52
C TYR A 52 6.58 -11.94 3.73
N VAL A 53 6.96 -11.95 2.45
CA VAL A 53 6.83 -13.11 1.56
C VAL A 53 8.20 -13.58 1.11
N GLU A 54 8.45 -14.87 1.22
CA GLU A 54 9.68 -15.50 0.72
C GLU A 54 9.65 -15.57 -0.81
N VAL A 55 10.67 -15.02 -1.47
CA VAL A 55 10.72 -14.91 -2.95
C VAL A 55 11.84 -15.71 -3.59
N GLY A 56 12.79 -16.23 -2.82
CA GLY A 56 13.87 -17.07 -3.35
C GLY A 56 15.10 -17.13 -2.45
N LYS A 57 16.09 -17.91 -2.89
CA LYS A 57 17.39 -18.03 -2.22
C LYS A 57 18.32 -16.93 -2.69
N GLU A 58 19.24 -16.51 -1.82
CA GLU A 58 20.24 -15.50 -2.15
C GLU A 58 21.10 -15.88 -3.36
N SER A 59 21.41 -17.16 -3.53
CA SER A 59 22.26 -17.72 -4.60
C SER A 59 21.70 -17.53 -6.01
N ASP A 60 20.40 -17.24 -6.13
CA ASP A 60 19.69 -17.20 -7.40
C ASP A 60 19.78 -15.81 -8.06
N PHE A 61 20.35 -14.82 -7.35
CA PHE A 61 20.44 -13.44 -7.77
C PHE A 61 21.90 -13.02 -7.98
N SER A 62 22.16 -12.32 -9.09
CA SER A 62 23.48 -11.80 -9.41
C SER A 62 23.58 -10.29 -9.16
N THR A 63 24.81 -9.80 -9.17
CA THR A 63 25.14 -8.36 -9.12
C THR A 63 25.00 -7.67 -10.47
N ASP A 64 24.94 -8.44 -11.55
CA ASP A 64 25.07 -7.90 -12.90
C ASP A 64 23.73 -7.36 -13.42
N LEU A 65 22.65 -8.13 -13.28
CA LEU A 65 21.34 -7.82 -13.85
C LEU A 65 20.19 -8.10 -12.86
N PRO A 66 19.15 -7.24 -12.82
CA PRO A 66 17.96 -7.49 -12.01
C PRO A 66 17.20 -8.72 -12.49
N ARG A 67 16.78 -9.60 -11.57
CA ARG A 67 15.96 -10.79 -11.87
C ARG A 67 14.51 -10.56 -11.46
N LYS A 68 13.57 -10.93 -12.34
CA LYS A 68 12.13 -10.89 -12.03
C LYS A 68 11.75 -12.05 -11.12
N VAL A 69 10.99 -11.76 -10.08
CA VAL A 69 10.27 -12.74 -9.26
C VAL A 69 8.80 -12.38 -9.20
N GLU A 70 7.95 -13.40 -9.28
CA GLU A 70 6.51 -13.27 -9.12
C GLU A 70 6.12 -13.91 -7.80
N PHE A 71 5.34 -13.21 -7.00
CA PHE A 71 4.91 -13.68 -5.70
C PHE A 71 3.48 -13.23 -5.43
N THR A 72 2.79 -13.99 -4.59
CA THR A 72 1.40 -13.72 -4.22
C THR A 72 1.38 -13.14 -2.83
N VAL A 73 0.72 -11.99 -2.68
CA VAL A 73 0.46 -11.39 -1.37
C VAL A 73 -1.04 -11.46 -1.12
N ASN A 74 -1.41 -11.99 0.04
CA ASN A 74 -2.78 -11.91 0.51
C ASN A 74 -3.06 -10.47 0.95
N LYS A 75 -3.88 -9.76 0.16
CA LYS A 75 -4.31 -8.40 0.43
C LYS A 75 -5.73 -8.45 0.97
N LYS A 76 -5.88 -8.09 2.25
CA LYS A 76 -7.18 -7.89 2.88
C LYS A 76 -7.61 -6.44 2.74
N ASP A 77 -8.65 -6.20 1.97
CA ASP A 77 -9.28 -4.89 1.78
C ASP A 77 -10.68 -4.90 2.42
N GLY A 78 -10.77 -4.40 3.64
CA GLY A 78 -11.98 -4.48 4.48
C GLY A 78 -12.41 -5.92 4.74
N TRP A 79 -13.49 -6.34 4.09
CA TRP A 79 -14.08 -7.68 4.20
C TRP A 79 -13.64 -8.64 3.08
N TYR A 80 -12.93 -8.13 2.07
CA TYR A 80 -12.47 -8.93 0.95
C TYR A 80 -11.02 -9.35 1.17
N GLU A 81 -10.75 -10.64 1.07
CA GLU A 81 -9.39 -11.19 1.02
C GLU A 81 -9.14 -11.66 -0.40
N ALA A 82 -8.11 -11.09 -1.04
CA ALA A 82 -7.72 -11.45 -2.38
C ALA A 82 -6.23 -11.71 -2.45
N ASP A 83 -5.88 -12.77 -3.16
CA ASP A 83 -4.50 -13.10 -3.49
C ASP A 83 -4.06 -12.28 -4.71
N VAL A 84 -3.28 -11.23 -4.45
CA VAL A 84 -2.78 -10.34 -5.49
C VAL A 84 -1.41 -10.83 -5.95
N LYS A 85 -1.31 -11.22 -7.22
CA LYS A 85 -0.03 -11.51 -7.85
C LYS A 85 0.72 -10.20 -8.10
N MET A 86 1.89 -10.07 -7.49
CA MET A 86 2.80 -8.96 -7.71
C MET A 86 4.11 -9.48 -8.30
N SER A 87 4.84 -8.58 -8.97
CA SER A 87 6.18 -8.88 -9.45
C SER A 87 7.18 -7.86 -8.94
N ALA A 88 8.35 -8.35 -8.55
CA ALA A 88 9.49 -7.54 -8.14
C ALA A 88 10.72 -7.88 -8.99
N TRP A 89 11.60 -6.89 -9.14
CA TRP A 89 12.90 -7.03 -9.77
C TRP A 89 13.99 -6.88 -8.72
N ILE A 90 14.74 -7.96 -8.47
CA ILE A 90 15.73 -8.01 -7.40
C ILE A 90 17.13 -7.95 -8.01
N ILE A 91 17.97 -7.07 -7.47
CA ILE A 91 19.39 -6.96 -7.81
C ILE A 91 20.22 -6.84 -6.53
N LYS A 92 21.38 -7.50 -6.51
CA LYS A 92 22.40 -7.29 -5.48
C LYS A 92 23.29 -6.12 -5.90
N GLN A 93 23.39 -5.10 -5.07
CA GLN A 93 24.28 -3.96 -5.31
C GLN A 93 25.73 -4.34 -4.99
N GLU A 94 26.67 -3.60 -5.57
CA GLU A 94 28.11 -3.81 -5.37
C GLU A 94 28.55 -3.59 -3.91
N ASP A 95 27.80 -2.76 -3.16
CA ASP A 95 28.00 -2.52 -1.73
C ASP A 95 27.44 -3.65 -0.84
N GLY A 96 26.94 -4.73 -1.44
CA GLY A 96 26.34 -5.87 -0.76
C GLY A 96 24.88 -5.68 -0.34
N LYS A 97 24.26 -4.52 -0.63
CA LYS A 97 22.84 -4.29 -0.32
C LYS A 97 21.92 -4.93 -1.35
N TRP A 98 20.72 -5.28 -0.91
CA TRP A 98 19.67 -5.80 -1.76
C TRP A 98 18.72 -4.70 -2.19
N LEU A 99 18.44 -4.62 -3.48
CA LEU A 99 17.43 -3.73 -4.04
C LEU A 99 16.36 -4.57 -4.72
N ALA A 100 15.17 -4.62 -4.13
CA ALA A 100 13.99 -5.21 -4.73
C ALA A 100 13.07 -4.10 -5.21
N MET A 101 12.91 -3.93 -6.52
CA MET A 101 12.10 -2.88 -7.13
C MET A 101 10.74 -3.40 -7.56
N SER A 102 9.74 -2.54 -7.51
CA SER A 102 8.42 -2.79 -8.08
C SER A 102 8.47 -2.75 -9.61
N SER A 103 7.67 -3.61 -10.24
CA SER A 103 7.41 -3.57 -11.67
C SER A 103 6.35 -2.53 -12.05
N ILE A 104 6.09 -1.52 -11.21
CA ILE A 104 5.04 -0.52 -11.41
C ILE A 104 5.69 0.83 -11.74
N CYS A 105 5.31 1.42 -12.87
CA CYS A 105 5.81 2.71 -13.31
C CYS A 105 5.28 3.82 -12.41
N THR A 106 6.17 4.71 -12.00
CA THR A 106 5.92 5.77 -11.03
C THR A 106 5.14 6.96 -11.57
N HIS A 107 4.84 6.97 -12.88
CA HIS A 107 3.95 7.93 -13.50
C HIS A 107 2.49 7.70 -13.12
N LEU A 108 1.88 6.61 -13.62
CA LEU A 108 0.45 6.29 -13.42
C LEU A 108 0.20 4.79 -13.18
N GLY A 109 1.23 4.00 -12.92
CA GLY A 109 1.08 2.61 -12.50
C GLY A 109 1.12 1.53 -13.60
N CYS A 110 1.49 1.87 -14.84
CA CYS A 110 1.72 0.87 -15.89
C CYS A 110 2.79 -0.16 -15.48
N GLN A 111 2.66 -1.42 -15.91
CA GLN A 111 3.71 -2.41 -15.65
C GLN A 111 4.95 -2.13 -16.50
N VAL A 112 6.11 -2.04 -15.84
CA VAL A 112 7.41 -1.86 -16.50
C VAL A 112 8.05 -3.21 -16.75
N ASN A 113 8.51 -3.41 -17.98
CA ASN A 113 9.21 -4.63 -18.39
C ASN A 113 10.71 -4.39 -18.39
N GLY A 114 11.45 -5.33 -17.82
CA GLY A 114 12.90 -5.39 -17.90
C GLY A 114 13.37 -6.01 -19.22
N SER A 115 14.67 -5.90 -19.49
CA SER A 115 15.30 -6.54 -20.65
C SER A 115 15.52 -8.02 -20.34
N VAL A 116 14.69 -8.88 -20.95
CA VAL A 116 14.73 -10.35 -20.79
C VAL A 116 14.77 -11.04 -22.16
N ASP A 117 15.35 -12.24 -22.22
CA ASP A 117 15.27 -13.12 -23.39
C ASP A 117 13.92 -13.86 -23.46
N GLU A 118 13.75 -14.68 -24.51
CA GLU A 118 12.54 -15.50 -24.72
C GLU A 118 12.29 -16.52 -23.60
N SER A 119 13.32 -16.86 -22.83
CA SER A 119 13.25 -17.75 -21.66
C SER A 119 12.95 -16.99 -20.35
N GLY A 120 12.81 -15.66 -20.41
CA GLY A 120 12.56 -14.81 -19.24
C GLY A 120 13.82 -14.52 -18.41
N LYS A 121 15.01 -14.88 -18.89
CA LYS A 121 16.29 -14.57 -18.23
C LYS A 121 16.70 -13.14 -18.55
N SER A 122 17.13 -12.40 -17.54
CA SER A 122 17.60 -11.04 -17.71
C SER A 122 18.82 -10.98 -18.63
N ILE A 123 18.74 -10.11 -19.63
CA ILE A 123 19.81 -9.83 -20.59
C ILE A 123 20.23 -8.37 -20.49
N PRO A 124 21.47 -8.03 -20.88
CA PRO A 124 21.89 -6.65 -20.98
C PRO A 124 20.94 -5.86 -21.88
N PRO A 125 20.59 -4.61 -21.51
CA PRO A 125 19.73 -3.77 -22.33
C PRO A 125 20.39 -3.50 -23.68
N LYS A 126 19.59 -3.57 -24.75
CA LYS A 126 20.04 -3.28 -26.12
C LYS A 126 20.29 -1.78 -26.34
N ASP A 127 19.62 -0.93 -25.54
CA ASP A 127 19.59 0.52 -25.73
C ASP A 127 20.39 1.23 -24.63
N GLY A 128 21.68 0.95 -24.50
CA GLY A 128 22.55 1.62 -23.52
C GLY A 128 22.28 1.17 -22.08
N GLU A 129 21.95 2.10 -21.17
CA GLU A 129 21.74 1.81 -19.73
C GLU A 129 20.30 1.48 -19.34
N TRP A 130 19.36 1.56 -20.29
CA TRP A 130 17.92 1.48 -20.05
C TRP A 130 17.41 0.05 -19.92
N PHE A 131 17.52 -0.51 -18.71
CA PHE A 131 17.06 -1.86 -18.43
C PHE A 131 15.53 -2.01 -18.46
N PHE A 132 14.81 -1.05 -17.87
CA PHE A 132 13.34 -1.09 -17.82
C PHE A 132 12.72 -0.11 -18.82
N LYS A 133 11.65 -0.54 -19.49
CA LYS A 133 10.91 0.28 -20.45
C LYS A 133 9.41 0.23 -20.15
N CYS A 134 8.81 1.41 -20.00
CA CYS A 134 7.37 1.58 -19.84
C CYS A 134 6.73 1.76 -21.23
N PRO A 135 5.79 0.90 -21.65
CA PRO A 135 5.16 0.99 -22.96
C PRO A 135 4.14 2.13 -23.10
N CYS A 136 3.78 2.80 -22.00
CA CYS A 136 2.69 3.77 -22.00
C CYS A 136 3.10 5.18 -22.50
N HIS A 137 4.24 5.69 -22.03
CA HIS A 137 4.70 7.06 -22.32
C HIS A 137 6.24 7.14 -22.33
N ASP A 138 6.90 6.11 -22.87
CA ASP A 138 8.36 6.03 -23.09
C ASP A 138 9.26 6.32 -21.88
N SER A 139 8.75 6.14 -20.66
CA SER A 139 9.59 6.21 -19.47
C SER A 139 10.54 5.02 -19.43
N LYS A 140 11.84 5.30 -19.39
CA LYS A 140 12.92 4.32 -19.31
C LYS A 140 13.58 4.43 -17.95
N PHE A 141 14.02 3.30 -17.41
CA PHE A 141 14.75 3.28 -16.14
C PHE A 141 16.03 2.46 -16.26
N THR A 142 17.06 2.87 -15.52
CA THR A 142 18.32 2.13 -15.41
C THR A 142 18.12 0.80 -14.67
N LYS A 143 19.15 -0.07 -14.63
CA LYS A 143 19.10 -1.32 -13.84
C LYS A 143 18.83 -1.11 -12.34
N TYR A 144 19.00 0.12 -11.82
CA TYR A 144 18.67 0.50 -10.43
C TYR A 144 17.34 1.26 -10.31
N GLY A 145 16.57 1.32 -11.40
CA GLY A 145 15.24 1.92 -11.43
C GLY A 145 15.24 3.44 -11.49
N VAL A 146 16.35 4.09 -11.87
CA VAL A 146 16.42 5.58 -12.00
C VAL A 146 15.86 5.99 -13.36
N PRO A 147 14.92 6.95 -13.44
CA PRO A 147 14.27 7.33 -14.69
C PRO A 147 15.18 8.13 -15.61
N ASN A 148 14.90 8.12 -16.91
CA ASN A 148 15.58 8.99 -17.86
C ASN A 148 15.16 10.47 -17.68
N PRO A 149 16.07 11.43 -17.92
CA PRO A 149 15.74 12.86 -17.87
C PRO A 149 14.61 13.21 -18.84
N GLY A 150 13.70 14.08 -18.40
CA GLY A 150 12.56 14.54 -19.20
C GLY A 150 11.42 13.52 -19.37
N ALA A 151 11.49 12.35 -18.72
CA ALA A 151 10.40 11.38 -18.72
C ALA A 151 9.20 11.85 -17.87
N PRO A 152 7.98 11.37 -18.18
CA PRO A 152 6.82 11.54 -17.30
C PRO A 152 7.01 10.96 -15.90
N ALA A 153 7.77 9.86 -15.78
CA ALA A 153 8.17 9.31 -14.50
C ALA A 153 9.34 10.11 -13.90
N THR A 154 9.06 10.97 -12.92
CA THR A 154 10.07 11.86 -12.32
C THR A 154 10.85 11.23 -11.16
N ARG A 155 10.39 10.09 -10.63
CA ARG A 155 10.96 9.41 -9.47
C ARG A 155 11.39 7.97 -9.79
N PRO A 156 12.41 7.42 -9.09
CA PRO A 156 12.83 6.04 -9.26
C PRO A 156 11.73 5.03 -8.94
N LEU A 157 11.82 3.84 -9.51
CA LEU A 157 10.92 2.73 -9.18
C LEU A 157 10.90 2.48 -7.67
N ASP A 158 9.71 2.30 -7.14
CA ASP A 158 9.46 1.96 -5.73
C ASP A 158 10.20 0.68 -5.36
N ALA A 159 10.62 0.56 -4.10
CA ALA A 159 11.34 -0.61 -3.62
C ALA A 159 10.58 -1.31 -2.50
N PHE A 160 10.64 -2.64 -2.48
CA PHE A 160 10.16 -3.42 -1.36
C PHE A 160 11.19 -3.42 -0.23
N ASP A 161 10.71 -3.48 1.01
CA ASP A 161 11.58 -3.78 2.14
C ASP A 161 12.18 -5.18 1.97
N VAL A 162 13.50 -5.29 2.01
CA VAL A 162 14.19 -6.57 1.86
C VAL A 162 14.74 -7.02 3.21
N LYS A 163 14.42 -8.26 3.60
CA LYS A 163 15.02 -8.93 4.76
C LYS A 163 15.66 -10.24 4.30
N VAL A 164 16.86 -10.54 4.78
CA VAL A 164 17.55 -11.80 4.51
C VAL A 164 17.59 -12.62 5.79
N GLU A 165 16.94 -13.79 5.80
CA GLU A 165 16.93 -14.72 6.92
C GLU A 165 17.28 -16.13 6.44
N GLY A 166 18.30 -16.76 7.03
CA GLY A 166 18.67 -18.14 6.70
C GLY A 166 19.04 -18.39 5.24
N GLY A 167 19.58 -17.38 4.54
CA GLY A 167 19.92 -17.46 3.10
C GLY A 167 18.75 -17.29 2.14
N LYS A 168 17.58 -16.90 2.66
CA LYS A 168 16.36 -16.62 1.88
C LYS A 168 16.06 -15.12 1.87
N ILE A 169 15.54 -14.64 0.75
CA ILE A 169 15.11 -13.25 0.58
C ILE A 169 13.61 -13.16 0.87
N LEU A 170 13.26 -12.27 1.79
CA LEU A 170 11.91 -11.94 2.18
C LEU A 170 11.60 -10.52 1.70
N LEU A 171 10.49 -10.34 0.97
CA LEU A 171 9.99 -9.02 0.57
C LEU A 171 8.85 -8.59 1.49
N GLY A 172 8.96 -7.39 2.04
CA GLY A 172 7.95 -6.75 2.86
C GLY A 172 7.12 -5.72 2.08
N PRO A 173 6.54 -4.73 2.77
CA PRO A 173 5.73 -3.69 2.14
C PRO A 173 6.56 -2.85 1.15
N ILE A 174 5.87 -2.29 0.16
CA ILE A 174 6.46 -1.37 -0.80
C ILE A 174 6.74 -0.01 -0.13
N ARG A 175 7.89 0.57 -0.44
CA ARG A 175 8.36 1.87 0.01
C ARG A 175 8.64 2.77 -1.17
N GLU A 176 8.21 4.02 -1.03
CA GLU A 176 8.50 5.05 -2.00
C GLU A 176 9.98 5.42 -1.97
N ARG A 177 10.63 5.40 -3.14
CA ARG A 177 11.99 5.89 -3.31
C ARG A 177 11.98 7.34 -3.73
N LYS A 178 12.57 8.20 -2.90
CA LYS A 178 12.79 9.61 -3.23
C LYS A 178 13.93 9.74 -4.25
N ALA A 179 13.76 10.69 -5.17
CA ALA A 179 14.75 11.06 -6.17
C ALA A 179 15.94 11.79 -5.55
#